data_AF-A0A8S3G0H4-F1
#
_entry.id   AF-A0A8S3G0H4-F1
#
_cell.length_a   1.000
_cell.length_b   1.000
_cell.length_c   1.000
_cell.angle_alpha   90.00
_cell.angle_beta   90.00
_cell.angle_gamma   90.00
#
_symmetry.space_group_name_H-M   'P 1'
#
loop_
_entity.id
_entity.type
_entity.pdbx_description
1 polymer ?
#
loop_
_entity_poly.entity_id
_entity_poly.type
_entity_poly.pdbx_seq_one_letter_code
_entity_poly.pdbx_strand_id
1 'polypeptide(L)'
;MNPTTGELMQIPDACSIYLDITCSICQIPGAALACRYRNCKIRYHYPCAKMTLSCRLVEESYSVYCPKHNQINKNKSNKNRRKTMTSTNDSQEPLMT
;
A
#
# COMPACT_ATOMS: atom_id res chain seq x y z
N MET A 1 -11.11 19.55 -36.74
CA MET A 1 -11.75 18.48 -35.95
C MET A 1 -10.68 17.92 -35.04
N ASN A 2 -10.64 18.34 -33.77
CA ASN A 2 -9.67 17.82 -32.80
C ASN A 2 -10.32 16.66 -32.06
N PRO A 3 -9.67 15.48 -31.99
CA PRO A 3 -10.21 14.37 -31.23
C PRO A 3 -10.09 14.71 -29.74
N THR A 4 -11.23 14.88 -29.08
CA THR A 4 -11.36 14.84 -27.62
C THR A 4 -11.14 13.39 -27.17
N THR A 5 -9.89 12.94 -27.19
CA THR A 5 -9.52 11.63 -26.65
C THR A 5 -9.48 11.75 -25.14
N GLY A 6 -10.29 10.93 -24.48
CA GLY A 6 -10.68 11.06 -23.08
C GLY A 6 -9.52 11.29 -22.11
N GLU A 7 -9.69 12.36 -21.35
CA GLU A 7 -8.90 12.77 -20.21
C GLU A 7 -8.98 11.70 -19.10
N LEU A 8 -8.09 10.71 -19.15
CA LEU A 8 -7.87 9.72 -18.09
C LEU A 8 -6.57 10.04 -17.34
N MET A 9 -6.30 11.30 -17.03
CA MET A 9 -5.09 11.70 -16.29
C MET A 9 -5.42 12.54 -15.07
N GLN A 10 -6.09 11.96 -14.07
CA GLN A 10 -6.19 12.56 -12.72
C GLN A 10 -6.17 11.54 -11.57
N ILE A 11 -5.78 10.29 -11.84
CA ILE A 11 -5.43 9.33 -10.79
C ILE A 11 -3.94 9.10 -10.96
N PRO A 12 -3.06 9.35 -9.98
CA PRO A 12 -1.67 8.96 -10.09
C PRO A 12 -1.66 7.49 -10.50
N ASP A 13 -1.09 7.19 -11.68
CA ASP A 13 -1.19 5.88 -12.30
C ASP A 13 -1.00 4.84 -11.21
N ALA A 14 -1.98 3.96 -11.01
CA ALA A 14 -1.88 2.94 -9.98
C ALA A 14 -0.54 2.19 -10.09
N CYS A 15 -0.02 2.07 -11.32
CA CYS A 15 1.33 1.65 -11.62
C CYS A 15 2.41 2.42 -10.84
N SER A 16 2.46 3.75 -10.92
CA SER A 16 3.47 4.59 -10.24
C SER A 16 3.53 4.35 -8.73
N ILE A 17 2.38 4.27 -8.05
CA ILE A 17 2.36 4.01 -6.60
C ILE A 17 2.85 2.61 -6.22
N TYR A 18 2.64 1.59 -7.08
CA TYR A 18 3.09 0.23 -6.81
C TYR A 18 4.56 0.02 -7.19
N LEU A 19 5.05 0.76 -8.18
CA LEU A 19 6.46 0.76 -8.59
C LEU A 19 7.37 1.35 -7.51
N ASP A 20 6.89 2.27 -6.67
CA ASP A 20 7.65 2.79 -5.53
C ASP A 20 7.60 1.87 -4.30
N ILE A 21 6.81 0.81 -4.33
CA ILE A 21 6.67 -0.11 -3.19
C ILE A 21 7.67 -1.27 -3.30
N THR A 22 8.67 -1.24 -2.44
CA THR A 22 9.67 -2.29 -2.32
C THR A 22 9.20 -3.46 -1.45
N CYS A 23 9.37 -4.68 -1.95
CA CYS A 23 9.15 -5.91 -1.18
C CYS A 23 10.22 -6.07 -0.10
N SER A 24 9.83 -6.25 1.16
CA SER A 24 10.80 -6.41 2.27
C SER A 24 11.55 -7.75 2.27
N ILE A 25 11.22 -8.68 1.36
CA ILE A 25 11.91 -9.99 1.22
C ILE A 25 12.91 -9.95 0.07
N CYS A 26 12.46 -9.68 -1.15
CA CYS A 26 13.32 -9.67 -2.33
C CYS A 26 13.91 -8.30 -2.68
N GLN A 27 13.48 -7.23 -2.00
CA GLN A 27 13.95 -5.85 -2.22
C GLN A 27 13.69 -5.28 -3.62
N ILE A 28 12.75 -5.88 -4.37
CA ILE A 28 12.34 -5.44 -5.71
C ILE A 28 11.06 -4.60 -5.61
N PRO A 29 10.91 -3.51 -6.40
CA PRO A 29 9.68 -2.74 -6.52
C PRO A 29 8.49 -3.57 -7.06
N GLY A 30 7.26 -3.11 -6.84
CA GLY A 30 6.04 -3.79 -7.29
C GLY A 30 5.31 -4.60 -6.21
N ALA A 31 5.67 -4.45 -4.94
CA ALA A 31 4.96 -5.13 -3.86
C ALA A 31 3.57 -4.50 -3.62
N ALA A 32 2.52 -5.31 -3.62
CA ALA A 32 1.14 -4.84 -3.43
C ALA A 32 0.54 -5.28 -2.08
N LEU A 33 1.07 -6.31 -1.43
CA LEU A 33 0.51 -6.83 -0.18
C LEU A 33 1.16 -6.18 1.04
N ALA A 34 0.35 -5.52 1.86
CA ALA A 34 0.80 -4.86 3.08
C ALA A 34 0.37 -5.63 4.33
N CYS A 35 1.19 -5.58 5.38
CA CYS A 35 0.79 -6.12 6.66
C CYS A 35 -0.49 -5.45 7.18
N ARG A 36 -1.49 -6.26 7.58
CA ARG A 36 -2.80 -5.78 8.02
C ARG A 36 -2.76 -5.01 9.35
N TYR A 37 -1.69 -5.17 10.12
CA TYR A 37 -1.51 -4.51 11.42
C TYR A 37 -1.39 -2.99 11.27
N ARG A 38 -1.98 -2.24 12.22
CA ARG A 38 -1.99 -0.77 12.18
C ARG A 38 -0.57 -0.20 12.15
N ASN A 39 -0.37 0.80 11.27
CA ASN A 39 0.91 1.50 11.10
C ASN A 39 2.09 0.61 10.66
N CYS A 40 1.85 -0.64 10.26
CA CYS A 40 2.89 -1.48 9.69
C CYS A 40 3.07 -1.10 8.21
N LYS A 41 4.21 -0.52 7.87
CA LYS A 41 4.57 -0.14 6.49
C LYS A 41 5.25 -1.26 5.70
N ILE A 42 5.27 -2.47 6.25
CA ILE A 42 5.95 -3.61 5.64
C ILE A 42 5.07 -4.14 4.50
N ARG A 43 5.68 -4.26 3.32
CA ARG A 43 5.00 -4.69 2.09
C ARG A 43 5.77 -5.81 1.41
N TYR A 44 5.04 -6.67 0.73
CA TYR A 44 5.53 -7.91 0.14
C TYR A 44 4.82 -8.19 -1.19
N HIS A 45 5.46 -8.99 -2.04
CA HIS A 45 4.73 -9.70 -3.09
C HIS A 45 3.93 -10.84 -2.47
N TYR A 46 2.82 -11.22 -3.09
CA TYR A 46 2.06 -12.41 -2.73
C TYR A 46 2.92 -13.68 -2.67
N PRO A 47 3.68 -14.04 -3.73
CA PRO A 47 4.54 -15.22 -3.69
C PRO A 47 5.63 -15.11 -2.61
N CYS A 48 6.19 -13.93 -2.38
CA CYS A 48 7.20 -13.73 -1.34
C CYS A 48 6.61 -13.97 0.06
N ALA A 49 5.44 -13.41 0.35
CA ALA A 49 4.75 -13.61 1.62
C ALA A 49 4.38 -15.09 1.83
N LYS A 50 3.93 -15.79 0.77
CA LYS A 50 3.56 -17.21 0.82
C LYS A 50 4.77 -18.15 1.03
N MET A 51 5.92 -17.84 0.43
CA MET A 51 7.14 -18.64 0.56
C MET A 51 7.82 -18.46 1.94
N THR A 52 7.52 -17.37 2.64
CA THR A 52 8.19 -17.03 3.90
C THR A 52 7.46 -17.64 5.10
N LEU A 53 8.07 -18.65 5.74
CA LEU A 53 7.51 -19.34 6.92
C LEU A 53 7.21 -18.41 8.11
N SER A 54 7.91 -17.28 8.23
CA SER A 54 7.70 -16.31 9.31
C SER A 54 6.53 -15.36 9.07
N CYS A 55 5.98 -15.29 7.86
CA CYS A 55 4.81 -14.50 7.52
C CYS A 55 3.55 -15.34 7.66
N ARG A 56 2.47 -14.76 8.18
CA ARG A 56 1.15 -15.43 8.22
C ARG A 56 0.24 -14.84 7.18
N LEU A 57 -0.15 -15.68 6.23
CA LEU A 57 -1.18 -15.38 5.25
C LEU A 57 -2.50 -16.00 5.70
N VAL A 58 -3.56 -15.20 5.72
CA VAL A 58 -4.93 -15.66 5.99
C VAL A 58 -5.69 -15.54 4.69
N GLU A 59 -5.79 -16.64 3.94
CA GLU A 59 -6.40 -16.67 2.61
C GLU A 59 -7.89 -16.27 2.66
N GLU A 60 -8.62 -16.65 3.71
CA GLU A 60 -10.04 -16.31 3.90
C GLU A 60 -10.32 -14.80 3.99
N SER A 61 -9.36 -14.02 4.48
CA SER A 61 -9.48 -12.55 4.61
C SER A 61 -8.48 -11.79 3.75
N TYR A 62 -7.79 -12.49 2.84
CA TYR A 62 -6.68 -11.97 2.02
C TYR A 62 -5.69 -11.10 2.81
N SER A 63 -5.46 -11.43 4.08
CA SER A 63 -4.68 -10.62 5.01
C SER A 63 -3.31 -11.22 5.24
N VAL A 64 -2.26 -10.40 5.20
CA VAL A 64 -0.90 -10.80 5.56
C VAL A 64 -0.45 -10.16 6.86
N TYR A 65 0.26 -10.92 7.69
CA TYR A 65 0.90 -10.45 8.90
C TYR A 65 2.40 -10.70 8.79
N CYS A 66 3.19 -9.62 8.94
CA CYS A 66 4.64 -9.71 8.95
C CYS A 66 5.13 -10.49 10.18
N PRO A 67 6.39 -10.94 10.23
CA PRO A 67 6.92 -11.72 11.35
C PRO A 67 6.78 -11.00 12.71
N LYS A 68 6.87 -9.66 12.71
CA LYS A 68 6.66 -8.83 13.91
C LYS A 68 5.23 -8.87 14.43
N HIS A 69 4.25 -9.07 13.55
CA HIS A 69 2.82 -9.10 13.86
C HIS A 69 2.19 -10.48 13.65
N ASN A 70 2.99 -11.53 13.46
CA ASN A 70 2.55 -12.91 13.39
C ASN A 70 2.21 -13.49 14.78
N GLN A 71 1.79 -12.65 15.72
CA GLN A 71 1.49 -13.08 17.09
C GLN A 71 0.16 -13.81 17.08
N ILE A 72 0.24 -15.14 17.16
CA ILE A 72 -0.92 -16.03 17.07
C ILE A 72 -1.95 -15.71 18.17
N ASN A 73 -1.57 -15.19 19.36
CA ASN A 73 -2.50 -14.90 20.45
C ASN A 73 -2.07 -13.71 21.36
N LYS A 74 -1.96 -12.48 20.85
CA LYS A 74 -1.84 -11.29 21.73
C LYS A 74 -2.73 -10.15 21.24
N ASN A 75 -3.95 -10.14 21.76
CA ASN A 75 -4.88 -9.01 21.66
C ASN A 75 -4.24 -7.75 22.28
N LYS A 76 -3.57 -6.94 21.44
CA LYS A 76 -3.36 -5.52 21.70
C LYS A 76 -3.92 -4.72 20.53
N SER A 77 -5.23 -4.86 20.32
CA SER A 77 -6.02 -3.97 19.46
C SER A 77 -6.03 -2.58 20.10
N ASN A 78 -4.96 -1.80 19.89
CA ASN A 78 -4.90 -0.42 20.34
C ASN A 78 -5.98 0.39 19.58
N LYS A 79 -7.11 0.63 20.23
CA LYS A 79 -8.19 1.51 19.77
C LYS A 79 -7.69 2.95 19.77
N ASN A 80 -7.14 3.43 18.66
CA ASN A 80 -7.04 4.86 18.41
C ASN A 80 -7.51 5.19 16.99
N ARG A 81 -8.67 5.86 16.95
CA ARG A 81 -9.19 6.65 15.82
C ARG A 81 -8.11 7.65 15.40
N ARG A 82 -7.86 7.81 14.09
CA ARG A 82 -8.08 9.07 13.34
C ARG A 82 -7.61 8.98 11.88
N LYS A 83 -8.59 9.26 11.00
CA LYS A 83 -8.60 9.98 9.72
C LYS A 83 -7.53 9.64 8.67
N THR A 84 -8.02 9.11 7.56
CA THR A 84 -7.56 9.32 6.19
C THR A 84 -6.88 10.68 6.02
N MET A 85 -5.60 10.65 5.64
CA MET A 85 -4.86 11.80 5.12
C MET A 85 -4.95 11.75 3.60
N THR A 86 -6.07 12.22 3.04
CA THR A 86 -6.12 12.67 1.65
C THR A 86 -5.75 14.15 1.66
N SER A 87 -4.46 14.43 1.52
CA SER A 87 -3.95 15.78 1.25
C SER A 87 -3.67 15.87 -0.25
N THR A 88 -4.74 15.99 -1.04
CA THR A 88 -4.66 16.62 -2.36
C THR A 88 -4.94 18.09 -2.12
N ASN A 89 -3.89 18.89 -2.01
CA ASN A 89 -4.03 20.34 -2.08
C ASN A 89 -4.13 20.70 -3.56
N ASP A 90 -5.35 21.01 -3.97
CA ASP A 90 -5.66 21.79 -5.17
C ASP A 90 -5.51 23.29 -4.85
N SER A 91 -5.29 24.09 -5.91
CA SER A 91 -5.32 25.57 -5.97
C SER A 91 -4.01 26.34 -5.68
N GLN A 92 -3.25 26.68 -6.74
CA GLN A 92 -3.25 28.03 -7.38
C GLN A 92 -1.96 28.30 -8.20
N GLU A 93 -2.12 28.55 -9.50
CA GLU A 93 -1.17 29.29 -10.34
C GLU A 93 -0.86 30.67 -9.74
N PRO A 94 0.38 31.16 -9.92
CA PRO A 94 0.53 32.50 -10.47
C PRO A 94 1.46 32.53 -11.67
N LEU A 95 0.96 33.13 -12.74
CA LEU A 95 1.69 33.64 -13.90
C LEU A 95 2.99 34.35 -13.49
N MET A 96 4.13 33.96 -14.09
CA MET A 96 5.36 34.76 -14.05
C MET A 96 5.89 34.98 -15.47
N THR A 97 5.61 36.21 -15.92
CA THR A 97 6.26 37.08 -16.93
C THR A 97 6.86 36.48 -18.19
#